data_AF-A0A7V9S285-F1
#
_entry.id   AF-A0A7V9S285-F1
#
_cell.length_a   1.000
_cell.length_b   1.000
_cell.length_c   1.000
_cell.angle_alpha   90.00
_cell.angle_beta   90.00
_cell.angle_gamma   90.00
#
_symmetry.space_group_name_H-M   'P 1'
#
loop_
_entity.id
_entity.type
_entity.pdbx_description
1 polymer ?
#
loop_
_entity_poly.entity_id
_entity_poly.type
_entity_poly.pdbx_seq_one_letter_code
_entity_poly.pdbx_strand_id
1 'polypeptide(L)'
;MATGCASGSTPSRFGTAVAGHIHGAAKGKAGPVVVPLFMGDVPSRTRCVRAKRSLVRDILRDPADYYVNVHTPDFPDGAIRGQLTK
;
A
#
# COMPACT_ATOMS: atom_id res chain seq x y z
N MET A 1 18.75 -3.91 0.72
CA MET A 1 17.44 -3.21 0.63
C MET A 1 17.07 -3.06 -0.84
N ALA A 2 15.79 -3.10 -1.19
CA ALA A 2 15.28 -2.83 -2.53
C ALA A 2 14.22 -1.71 -2.47
N THR A 3 14.06 -0.98 -3.57
CA THR A 3 13.26 0.26 -3.65
C THR A 3 12.00 0.00 -4.47
N GLY A 4 10.82 0.26 -3.90
CA GLY A 4 9.53 0.19 -4.61
C GLY A 4 8.80 1.52 -4.51
N CYS A 5 8.20 1.99 -5.61
CA CYS A 5 7.66 3.34 -5.76
C CYS A 5 6.13 3.28 -5.94
N ALA A 6 5.38 4.13 -5.23
CA ALA A 6 3.94 4.26 -5.37
C ALA A 6 3.53 5.75 -5.50
N SER A 7 2.52 6.03 -6.33
CA SER A 7 1.87 7.33 -6.47
C SER A 7 0.43 7.24 -5.98
N GLY A 8 -0.07 8.30 -5.34
CA GLY A 8 -1.48 8.43 -4.97
C GLY A 8 -1.99 9.83 -5.26
N SER A 9 -3.21 9.92 -5.78
CA SER A 9 -4.01 11.14 -5.85
C SER A 9 -5.32 10.87 -5.12
N THR A 10 -5.71 11.74 -4.18
CA THR A 10 -6.91 11.56 -3.35
C THR A 10 -8.17 11.67 -4.19
N PRO A 11 -9.05 10.64 -4.24
CA PRO A 11 -10.40 10.82 -4.75
C PRO A 11 -11.23 11.51 -3.68
N SER A 12 -11.82 12.65 -4.01
CA SER A 12 -12.60 13.53 -3.12
C SER A 12 -13.84 12.91 -2.46
N ARG A 13 -14.12 11.62 -2.67
CA ARG A 13 -15.31 10.91 -2.15
C ARG A 13 -15.07 10.12 -0.86
N PHE A 14 -13.83 9.88 -0.46
CA PHE A 14 -13.50 9.04 0.71
C PHE A 14 -12.70 9.77 1.81
N GLY A 15 -12.55 11.09 1.67
CA GLY A 15 -11.70 11.91 2.54
C GLY A 15 -10.23 11.93 2.10
N THR A 16 -9.43 12.75 2.78
CA THR A 16 -7.99 12.87 2.53
C THR A 16 -7.28 11.62 3.00
N ALA A 17 -6.42 11.04 2.14
CA ALA A 17 -5.61 9.90 2.53
C ALA A 17 -4.51 10.32 3.51
N VAL A 18 -4.38 9.57 4.60
CA VAL A 18 -3.46 9.85 5.72
C VAL A 18 -2.47 8.72 5.97
N ALA A 19 -2.67 7.56 5.35
CA ALA A 19 -1.68 6.48 5.35
C ALA A 19 -1.87 5.55 4.16
N GLY A 20 -0.79 4.88 3.77
CA GLY A 20 -0.80 3.85 2.75
C GLY A 20 0.17 2.72 3.09
N HIS A 21 -0.28 1.49 2.89
CA HIS A 21 0.48 0.29 3.25
C HIS A 21 0.36 -0.77 2.15
N ILE A 22 1.40 -1.58 1.98
CA ILE A 22 1.27 -2.91 1.38
C ILE A 22 1.05 -3.91 2.51
N HIS A 23 0.02 -4.73 2.39
CA HIS A 23 -0.29 -5.83 3.28
C HIS A 23 -0.06 -7.18 2.59
N GLY A 24 0.28 -8.21 3.36
CA GLY A 24 0.41 -9.58 2.87
C GLY A 24 -0.83 -10.42 3.17
N ALA A 25 -1.74 -10.50 2.20
CA ALA A 25 -2.79 -11.53 2.14
C ALA A 25 -3.44 -11.58 0.75
N ALA A 26 -3.95 -12.76 0.40
CA ALA A 26 -4.79 -12.96 -0.78
C ALA A 26 -6.08 -12.13 -0.75
N LYS A 27 -6.74 -12.00 -1.90
CA LYS A 27 -8.02 -11.29 -2.05
C LYS A 27 -9.06 -11.79 -1.05
N GLY A 28 -9.76 -10.86 -0.41
CA GLY A 28 -10.81 -11.15 0.57
C GLY A 28 -10.32 -11.46 1.98
N LYS A 29 -9.00 -11.51 2.22
CA LYS A 29 -8.41 -11.70 3.55
C LYS A 29 -7.66 -10.46 4.00
N ALA A 30 -7.76 -10.14 5.29
CA ALA A 30 -6.91 -9.15 5.94
C ALA A 30 -5.54 -9.76 6.27
N GLY A 31 -4.48 -8.98 6.13
CA GLY A 31 -3.12 -9.41 6.42
C GLY A 31 -2.33 -8.32 7.14
N PRO A 32 -1.16 -8.65 7.72
CA PRO A 32 -0.29 -7.67 8.37
C PRO A 32 0.28 -6.68 7.34
N VAL A 33 0.62 -5.48 7.81
CA VAL A 33 1.41 -4.52 7.03
C VAL A 33 2.81 -5.11 6.81
N VAL A 34 3.23 -5.19 5.56
CA VAL A 34 4.58 -5.64 5.17
C VAL A 34 5.45 -4.51 4.64
N VAL A 35 4.85 -3.45 4.09
CA VAL A 35 5.57 -2.23 3.66
C VAL A 35 4.75 -0.99 4.02
N PRO A 36 5.24 -0.10 4.90
CA PRO A 36 4.68 1.24 5.04
C PRO A 36 5.09 2.10 3.84
N LEU A 37 4.12 2.68 3.13
CA LEU A 37 4.35 3.54 1.96
C LEU A 37 4.41 5.01 2.36
N PHE A 38 3.47 5.46 3.18
CA PHE A 38 3.46 6.79 3.77
C PHE A 38 2.59 6.84 5.03
N MET A 39 2.85 7.84 5.86
CA MET A 39 2.01 8.27 6.99
C MET A 39 1.93 9.79 6.96
N GLY A 40 0.75 10.34 7.25
CA GLY A 40 0.43 11.75 7.08
C GLY A 40 0.10 12.07 5.62
N ASP A 41 0.48 13.27 5.18
CA ASP A 41 0.12 13.76 3.86
C ASP A 41 0.60 12.84 2.74
N VAL A 42 -0.30 12.59 1.79
CA VAL A 42 0.06 11.87 0.55
C VAL A 42 1.15 12.66 -0.15
N PRO A 43 2.31 12.05 -0.43
CA PRO A 43 3.36 12.76 -1.14
C PRO A 43 2.88 13.13 -2.54
N SER A 44 3.07 14.40 -2.91
CA SER A 44 2.69 14.97 -4.21
C SER A 44 3.41 14.35 -5.43
N ARG A 45 4.40 13.48 -5.18
CA ARG A 45 5.17 12.74 -6.18
C ARG A 45 5.36 11.30 -5.71
N THR A 46 5.62 10.41 -6.66
CA THR A 46 5.99 9.03 -6.37
C THR A 46 7.12 8.99 -5.34
N ARG A 47 6.84 8.43 -4.16
CA ARG A 47 7.87 8.16 -3.17
C ARG A 47 8.20 6.68 -3.21
N CYS A 48 9.48 6.40 -3.16
CA CYS A 48 9.96 5.05 -3.06
C CYS A 48 10.38 4.76 -1.63
N VAL A 49 9.95 3.61 -1.11
CA VAL A 49 10.30 3.16 0.23
C VAL A 49 11.28 1.99 0.14
N ARG A 50 12.11 1.86 1.17
CA ARG A 50 13.06 0.74 1.27
C ARG A 50 12.36 -0.44 1.94
N ALA A 51 12.47 -1.61 1.32
CA ALA A 51 12.03 -2.87 1.87
C ALA A 51 13.15 -3.93 1.84
N LYS A 52 12.98 -5.00 2.61
CA LYS A 52 13.88 -6.16 2.56
C LYS A 52 13.90 -6.72 1.14
N ARG A 53 15.09 -7.07 0.63
CA ARG A 53 15.23 -7.59 -0.74
C ARG A 53 14.45 -8.90 -0.94
N SER A 54 14.38 -9.75 0.10
CA SER A 54 13.56 -10.96 0.09
C SER A 54 12.09 -10.64 -0.11
N LEU A 55 11.54 -9.74 0.71
CA LEU A 55 10.15 -9.31 0.61
C LEU A 55 9.81 -8.74 -0.78
N VAL A 56 10.68 -7.91 -1.35
CA VAL A 56 10.45 -7.39 -2.71
C VAL A 56 10.42 -8.52 -3.74
N ARG A 57 11.29 -9.54 -3.61
CA ARG A 57 11.22 -10.72 -4.48
C ARG A 57 9.95 -11.53 -4.27
N ASP A 58 9.48 -11.65 -3.03
CA ASP A 58 8.24 -12.38 -2.72
C ASP A 58 7.02 -11.67 -3.32
N ILE A 59 6.95 -10.34 -3.20
CA ILE A 59 5.91 -9.52 -3.84
C ILE A 59 5.93 -9.65 -5.36
N LEU A 60 7.11 -9.64 -5.98
CA LEU A 60 7.24 -9.76 -7.44
C LEU A 60 6.91 -11.17 -7.94
N ARG A 61 7.19 -12.20 -7.13
CA ARG A 61 6.91 -13.59 -7.48
C ARG A 61 5.40 -13.86 -7.43
N ASP A 62 4.75 -13.48 -6.33
CA ASP A 62 3.37 -13.80 -6.01
C ASP A 62 2.54 -12.53 -5.67
N PRO A 63 2.38 -11.57 -6.60
CA PRO A 63 1.76 -10.27 -6.29
C PRO A 63 0.30 -10.40 -5.83
N ALA A 64 -0.40 -11.44 -6.29
CA ALA A 64 -1.78 -11.71 -5.87
C ALA A 64 -1.93 -12.01 -4.37
N ASP A 65 -0.84 -12.27 -3.64
CA ASP A 65 -0.82 -12.43 -2.18
C ASP A 65 -0.59 -11.11 -1.43
N TYR A 66 -0.55 -9.98 -2.13
CA TYR A 66 -0.32 -8.66 -1.56
C TYR A 66 -1.32 -7.63 -2.06
N TYR A 67 -1.62 -6.64 -1.24
CA TYR A 67 -2.52 -5.54 -1.60
C TYR A 67 -2.06 -4.21 -1.03
N VAL A 68 -2.33 -3.14 -1.76
CA VAL A 68 -2.25 -1.78 -1.23
C VAL A 68 -3.55 -1.48 -0.48
N ASN A 69 -3.41 -0.94 0.72
CA ASN A 69 -4.50 -0.33 1.48
C ASN A 69 -4.20 1.15 1.70
N VAL A 70 -5.19 2.01 1.50
CA VAL A 70 -5.11 3.45 1.76
C VAL A 70 -6.16 3.82 2.80
N HIS A 71 -5.74 4.55 3.82
CA HIS A 71 -6.55 4.94 4.96
C HIS A 71 -6.90 6.43 4.88
N THR A 72 -8.09 6.77 5.32
CA THR A 72 -8.58 8.14 5.51
C THR A 72 -9.14 8.27 6.93
N PRO A 73 -9.37 9.48 7.46
CA PRO A 73 -9.97 9.65 8.78
C PRO A 73 -11.32 8.93 8.93
N ASP A 74 -12.13 8.93 7.86
CA ASP A 74 -13.46 8.30 7.85
C ASP A 74 -13.39 6.77 7.74
N PHE A 75 -12.30 6.24 7.19
CA PHE A 75 -12.07 4.81 6.98
C PHE A 75 -10.70 4.40 7.55
N PRO A 76 -10.55 4.35 8.89
CA PRO A 76 -9.28 4.05 9.55
C PRO A 76 -8.78 2.63 9.26
N ASP A 77 -9.68 1.69 8.95
CA ASP A 77 -9.32 0.32 8.56
C ASP A 77 -9.00 0.17 7.05
N GLY A 78 -9.27 1.22 6.26
CA GLY A 78 -8.99 1.27 4.82
C GLY A 78 -10.18 1.79 4.02
N ALA A 79 -9.97 2.92 3.32
CA ALA A 79 -10.90 3.46 2.34
C ALA A 79 -10.83 2.72 1.00
N ILE A 80 -9.63 2.29 0.61
CA ILE A 80 -9.35 1.71 -0.71
C ILE A 80 -8.45 0.49 -0.55
N ARG A 81 -8.83 -0.60 -1.21
CA ARG A 81 -8.01 -1.81 -1.38
C ARG A 81 -7.74 -2.08 -2.86
N GLY A 82 -6.47 -2.21 -3.22
CA GLY A 82 -6.04 -2.69 -4.54
C GLY A 82 -5.15 -3.92 -4.41
N GLN A 83 -5.60 -5.08 -4.90
CA GLN A 83 -4.75 -6.28 -4.96
C GLN A 83 -3.64 -6.05 -6.00
N LEU A 84 -2.40 -6.44 -5.70
CA LEU A 84 -1.31 -6.34 -6.67
C LEU A 84 -1.48 -7.42 -7.75
N THR A 85 -1.08 -7.06 -8.97
CA THR A 85 -1.04 -7.94 -10.13
C THR A 85 0.29 -7.79 -10.84
N LYS A 86 0.59 -8.69 -11.78
CA LYS A 86 1.67 -8.48 -12.75
C LYS A 86 1.25 -7.45 -13.80
#